data_AF-A0A9E0BRB3-F1
#
_entry.id   AF-A0A9E0BRB3-F1
#
_cell.length_a   1.000
_cell.length_b   1.000
_cell.length_c   1.000
_cell.angle_alpha   90.00
_cell.angle_beta   90.00
_cell.angle_gamma   90.00
#
_symmetry.space_group_name_H-M   'P 1'
#
loop_
_entity.id
_entity.type
_entity.pdbx_description
1 polymer ?
#
loop_
_entity_poly.entity_id
_entity_poly.type
_entity_poly.pdbx_seq_one_letter_code
_entity_poly.pdbx_strand_id
1 'polypeptide(L)' 'MTRALIAAIETGGSKILCRVTEAHKDPDAAGEAPPDHRFATTTPQTAMAELVGAIKAVMAPGDHLAAIGLAS' A
#
# COMPACT_ATOMS: atom_id res chain seq x y z
N MET A 1 10.51 -16.21 3.64
CA MET A 1 11.34 -15.59 2.57
C MET A 1 11.21 -14.08 2.72
N THR A 2 12.30 -13.33 2.62
CA THR A 2 12.25 -11.86 2.60
C THR A 2 11.68 -11.39 1.28
N ARG A 3 10.63 -10.57 1.31
CA ARG A 3 10.03 -9.99 0.11
C ARG A 3 10.38 -8.51 -0.01
N ALA A 4 10.64 -8.07 -1.24
CA ALA A 4 10.67 -6.67 -1.61
C ALA A 4 9.26 -6.23 -1.98
N LEU A 5 8.72 -5.24 -1.28
CA LEU A 5 7.35 -4.76 -1.46
C LEU A 5 7.32 -3.36 -2.08
N ILE A 6 6.27 -3.07 -2.83
CA ILE A 6 5.97 -1.75 -3.39
C ILE A 6 4.61 -1.32 -2.83
N ALA A 7 4.53 -0.10 -2.29
CA ALA A 7 3.26 0.53 -1.94
C ALA A 7 2.86 1.55 -3.00
N ALA A 8 1.63 1.45 -3.51
CA ALA A 8 1.01 2.45 -4.35
C ALA A 8 -0.07 3.19 -3.55
N ILE A 9 0.06 4.51 -3.44
CA ILE A 9 -0.83 5.38 -2.69
C ILE A 9 -1.50 6.36 -3.65
N GLU A 10 -2.82 6.46 -3.55
CA GLU A 10 -3.63 7.42 -4.32
C GLU A 10 -4.41 8.30 -3.33
N THR A 11 -4.20 9.62 -3.40
CA THR A 11 -4.87 10.58 -2.51
C THR A 11 -5.95 11.33 -3.27
N GLY A 12 -7.22 11.11 -2.91
CA GLY A 12 -8.36 11.89 -3.39
C GLY A 12 -8.89 12.86 -2.34
N GLY A 13 -9.82 13.73 -2.76
CA GLY A 13 -10.41 14.74 -1.87
C GLY A 13 -11.18 14.15 -0.68
N SER A 14 -11.73 12.93 -0.81
CA SER A 14 -12.55 12.29 0.23
C SER A 14 -12.04 10.90 0.66
N LYS A 15 -11.13 10.30 -0.11
CA LYS A 15 -10.61 8.95 0.11
C LYS A 15 -9.14 8.89 -0.20
N ILE A 16 -8.44 8.03 0.53
CA ILE A 16 -7.07 7.61 0.22
C ILE A 16 -7.13 6.11 -0.02
N LEU A 17 -6.45 5.66 -1.07
CA LEU A 17 -6.25 4.25 -1.39
C LEU A 17 -4.78 3.88 -1.20
N CYS A 18 -4.55 2.69 -0.65
CA CYS A 18 -3.22 2.10 -0.52
C CYS A 18 -3.27 0.64 -0.98
N ARG A 19 -2.36 0.27 -1.88
CA ARG A 19 -2.15 -1.11 -2.35
C ARG A 19 -0.70 -1.49 -2.11
N VAL A 20 -0.47 -2.70 -1.61
CA VAL A 20 0.89 -3.22 -1.37
C VAL A 20 1.06 -4.53 -2.13
N THR A 21 2.10 -4.61 -2.96
CA THR A 21 2.40 -5.79 -3.79
C THR A 21 3.89 -6.16 -3.72
N GLU A 22 4.24 -7.36 -4.14
CA GLU A 22 5.63 -7.77 -4.29
C GLU A 22 6.24 -7.15 -5.55
N ALA A 23 7.49 -6.68 -5.46
CA ALA A 23 8.17 -5.92 -6.51
C ALA A 23 8.40 -6.72 -7.80
N HIS A 24 8.43 -8.06 -7.71
CA HIS A 24 8.64 -8.96 -8.83
C HIS A 24 7.36 -9.70 -9.25
N LYS A 25 6.21 -9.35 -8.65
CA LYS A 25 4.93 -9.94 -9.05
C LYS A 25 4.58 -9.43 -10.44
N ASP A 26 4.33 -10.35 -11.36
CA ASP A 26 3.86 -10.04 -12.71
C ASP A 26 2.55 -9.22 -12.60
N PRO A 27 2.52 -7.96 -13.11
CA PRO A 27 1.32 -7.13 -13.07
C PRO A 27 0.17 -7.68 -13.94
N ASP A 28 0.49 -8.52 -14.93
CA ASP A 28 -0.47 -9.11 -15.87
C ASP A 28 -0.92 -10.52 -15.46
N ALA A 29 -0.38 -11.06 -14.35
CA ALA A 29 -0.87 -12.29 -13.74
C ALA A 29 -2.24 -12.03 -13.10
N ALA A 30 -3.27 -12.04 -13.94
CA ALA A 30 -4.67 -11.91 -13.58
C ALA A 30 -5.05 -13.03 -12.60
N GLY A 31 -5.05 -12.70 -11.31
CA GLY A 31 -5.45 -13.68 -10.29
C GLY A 31 -5.70 -13.08 -8.93
N GLU A 32 -4.93 -12.07 -8.51
CA GLU A 32 -5.15 -11.50 -7.18
C GLU A 32 -4.67 -10.05 -7.14
N ALA A 33 -5.64 -9.13 -7.27
CA ALA A 33 -5.42 -7.73 -6.96
C ALA A 33 -4.90 -7.66 -5.52
N PRO A 34 -3.81 -6.90 -5.26
CA PRO A 34 -3.34 -6.73 -3.90
C PRO A 34 -4.46 -6.14 -3.04
N PRO A 35 -4.51 -6.48 -1.74
CA PRO A 35 -5.57 -5.99 -0.86
C PRO A 35 -5.67 -4.47 -0.92
N ASP A 36 -6.87 -3.98 -1.25
CA ASP A 36 -7.21 -2.56 -1.32
C ASP A 36 -7.48 -2.04 0.09
N HIS A 37 -6.55 -1.26 0.66
CA HIS A 37 -6.82 -0.49 1.86
C HIS A 37 -7.42 0.85 1.48
N ARG A 38 -8.66 1.12 1.93
CA ARG A 38 -9.38 2.37 1.66
C ARG A 38 -9.82 3.02 2.95
N PHE A 39 -9.48 4.30 3.11
CA PHE A 39 -9.86 5.08 4.29
C PHE A 39 -10.24 6.50 3.87
N ALA A 40 -10.91 7.22 4.78
CA ALA A 40 -11.36 8.58 4.52
C ALA A 40 -10.17 9.55 4.50
N THR A 41 -10.25 10.59 3.68
CA THR A 41 -9.33 11.72 3.82
C THR A 41 -9.67 12.44 5.13
N THR A 42 -8.71 12.52 6.04
CA THR A 42 -8.85 13.10 7.38
C THR A 42 -7.74 14.12 7.62
N THR A 43 -7.40 14.39 8.88
CA THR A 43 -6.20 15.17 9.19
C THR A 43 -4.95 14.43 8.69
N PRO A 44 -3.88 15.15 8.30
CA PRO A 44 -2.66 14.50 7.81
C PRO A 44 -2.08 13.44 8.76
N GLN A 45 -2.17 13.68 10.07
CA GLN A 45 -1.65 12.77 11.09
C GLN A 45 -2.43 11.44 11.13
N THR A 46 -3.77 11.52 11.08
CA THR A 46 -4.62 10.33 11.05
C THR A 46 -4.46 9.56 9.75
N ALA A 47 -4.45 10.26 8.61
CA ALA A 47 -4.19 9.65 7.31
C ALA A 47 -2.84 8.91 7.26
N MET A 48 -1.78 9.48 7.85
CA MET A 48 -0.48 8.84 7.94
C MET A 48 -0.50 7.58 8.82
N ALA A 49 -1.21 7.64 9.97
CA ALA A 49 -1.35 6.47 10.84
C ALA A 49 -2.10 5.32 10.15
N GLU A 50 -3.17 5.64 9.42
CA GLU A 50 -3.93 4.67 8.63
C GLU A 50 -3.10 4.08 7.49
N LEU A 51 -2.34 4.91 6.75
CA LEU A 51 -1.39 4.48 5.71
C LEU A 51 -0.34 3.50 6.25
N VAL A 52 0.32 3.86 7.35
CA VAL A 52 1.33 2.99 7.98
C VAL A 52 0.71 1.70 8.48
N GLY A 53 -0.50 1.77 9.05
CA GLY A 53 -1.26 0.59 9.48
C GLY A 53 -1.58 -0.36 8.33
N ALA A 54 -2.05 0.19 7.20
CA ALA A 54 -2.35 -0.56 5.98
C ALA A 54 -1.10 -1.29 5.45
N ILE A 55 0.05 -0.60 5.36
CA ILE A 55 1.29 -1.21 4.90
C ILE A 55 1.74 -2.33 5.84
N LYS A 56 1.71 -2.08 7.16
CA LYS A 56 2.13 -3.07 8.17
C LYS A 56 1.23 -4.30 8.21
N ALA A 57 -0.05 -4.18 7.86
CA ALA A 57 -0.97 -5.32 7.81
C ALA A 57 -0.56 -6.34 6.73
N VAL A 58 0.18 -5.92 5.71
CA VAL A 58 0.66 -6.78 4.60
C VAL A 58 2.09 -7.28 4.82
N MET A 59 2.90 -6.52 5.56
CA MET A 59 4.31 -6.86 5.82
C MET A 59 4.45 -8.03 6.81
N ALA A 60 5.19 -9.06 6.42
CA ALA A 60 5.65 -10.11 7.32
C ALA A 60 7.04 -9.76 7.91
N PRO A 61 7.47 -10.40 9.02
CA PRO A 61 8.81 -10.21 9.55
C PRO A 61 9.89 -10.49 8.50
N GLY A 62 10.79 -9.52 8.30
CA GLY A 62 11.87 -9.60 7.33
C GLY A 62 11.52 -9.06 5.94
N ASP A 63 10.26 -8.69 5.66
CA ASP A 63 9.91 -7.94 4.47
C ASP A 63 10.44 -6.50 4.56
N HIS A 64 10.69 -5.89 3.39
CA HIS A 64 11.07 -4.49 3.30
C HIS A 64 10.32 -3.80 2.16
N LEU A 65 10.08 -2.51 2.35
CA LEU A 65 9.48 -1.67 1.32
C LEU A 65 10.59 -1.14 0.41
N ALA A 66 10.60 -1.58 -0.84
CA ALA A 66 11.59 -1.17 -1.85
C ALA A 66 11.23 0.16 -2.51
N ALA A 67 9.94 0.48 -2.63
CA ALA A 67 9.46 1.71 -3.24
C ALA A 67 8.07 2.15 -2.74
N ILE A 68 7.80 3.45 -2.84
CA ILE A 68 6.47 4.05 -2.67
C ILE A 68 6.16 4.87 -3.93
N GLY A 69 5.06 4.54 -4.59
CA GLY A 69 4.44 5.38 -5.61
C GLY A 69 3.32 6.21 -5.00
N LEU A 70 3.27 7.50 -5.33
CA LEU A 70 2.23 8.43 -4.88
C LEU A 70 1.56 9.10 -6.09
N ALA A 71 0.24 9.08 -6.12
CA ALA A 71 -0.60 9.77 -7.10
C ALA A 71 -1.67 10.62 -6.38
N SER A 72 -2.08 11.73 -7.00
CA SER A 72 -3.10 12.66 -6.50
C SER A 72 -4.07 13.05 -7.59
#